data_AF-A0A6M8WA62-F1
#
_entry.id   AF-A0A6M8WA62-F1
#
_cell.length_a   1.000
_cell.length_b   1.000
_cell.length_c   1.000
_cell.angle_alpha   90.00
_cell.angle_beta   90.00
_cell.angle_gamma   90.00
#
_symmetry.space_group_name_H-M   'P 1'
#
loop_
_entity.id
_entity.type
_entity.pdbx_description
1 polymer ?
#
loop_
_entity_poly.entity_id
_entity_poly.type
_entity_poly.pdbx_seq_one_letter_code
_entity_poly.pdbx_strand_id
1 'polypeptide(L)'
;MTQATPTKVTSRQTKKKATGKTVRSRTSRSRDPVVPIDSETRRSMIAEAAYYRAETRGFAPGLEEADWLAAESAIDTQFLSSSD
;
A
#
# COMPACT_ATOMS: atom_id res chain seq x y z
N MET A 1 28.09 19.65 4.10
CA MET A 1 26.72 20.10 4.44
C MET A 1 25.85 18.86 4.47
N THR A 2 25.56 18.33 5.65
CA THR A 2 24.81 17.08 5.85
C THR A 2 23.61 17.44 6.71
N GLN A 3 22.41 17.51 6.12
CA GLN A 3 21.22 17.95 6.85
C GLN A 3 20.53 16.78 7.56
N ALA A 4 20.56 16.88 8.89
CA ALA A 4 19.50 16.68 9.88
C ALA A 4 18.57 15.44 9.83
N THR A 5 18.55 14.78 10.98
CA THR A 5 17.55 13.83 11.51
C THR A 5 16.11 14.37 11.57
N PRO A 6 15.11 13.48 11.55
CA PRO A 6 14.03 13.61 12.53
C PRO A 6 13.69 12.30 13.30
N THR A 7 13.82 12.44 14.61
CA THR A 7 12.95 12.01 15.72
C THR A 7 11.77 11.03 15.47
N LYS A 8 11.90 9.84 16.07
CA LYS A 8 10.88 9.00 16.77
C LYS A 8 9.40 9.13 16.35
N VAL A 9 8.88 8.07 15.72
CA VAL A 9 7.52 7.59 15.96
C VAL A 9 7.56 6.13 16.43
N THR A 10 7.06 5.94 17.65
CA THR A 10 6.74 4.63 18.20
C THR A 10 5.42 4.17 17.60
N SER A 11 5.43 3.05 16.88
CA SER A 11 4.26 2.19 16.74
C SER A 11 4.71 0.74 16.73
N ARG A 12 4.33 0.08 17.82
CA ARG A 12 4.42 -1.34 18.11
C ARG A 12 3.34 -2.08 17.32
N GLN A 13 3.57 -3.39 17.12
CA GLN A 13 2.58 -4.44 16.78
C GLN A 13 2.51 -4.77 15.27
N THR A 14 2.64 -6.01 14.75
CA THR A 14 2.82 -7.37 15.30
C THR A 14 3.19 -8.34 14.16
N LYS A 15 4.01 -9.34 14.50
CA LYS A 15 4.08 -10.70 13.95
C LYS A 15 3.03 -11.06 12.88
N LYS A 16 3.46 -11.44 11.67
CA LYS A 16 2.73 -12.44 10.87
C LYS A 16 3.64 -13.52 10.31
N LYS A 17 3.25 -14.73 10.71
CA LYS A 17 3.82 -16.05 10.50
C LYS A 17 3.70 -16.42 9.02
N ALA A 18 4.83 -16.68 8.37
CA ALA A 18 4.87 -17.21 7.02
C ALA A 18 4.53 -18.71 7.04
N THR A 19 3.30 -19.07 6.68
CA THR A 19 2.98 -20.41 6.20
C THR A 19 1.71 -20.35 5.36
N GLY A 20 1.78 -20.76 4.09
CA GLY A 20 0.59 -20.97 3.27
C GLY A 20 0.79 -20.81 1.77
N LYS A 21 1.65 -21.65 1.16
CA LYS A 21 1.46 -22.00 -0.25
C LYS A 21 0.24 -22.92 -0.32
N THR A 22 -0.88 -22.47 -0.89
CA THR A 22 -1.82 -23.33 -1.64
C THR A 22 -2.57 -22.49 -2.67
N VAL A 23 -2.49 -23.00 -3.89
CA VAL A 23 -3.03 -22.52 -5.15
C VAL A 23 -4.55 -22.75 -5.23
N ARG A 24 -5.20 -22.00 -6.15
CA ARG A 24 -6.52 -22.23 -6.79
C ARG A 24 -7.78 -21.71 -6.08
N SER A 25 -8.31 -20.62 -6.63
CA SER A 25 -9.66 -20.64 -7.22
C SER A 25 -9.75 -19.66 -8.39
N ARG A 26 -9.78 -20.19 -9.61
CA ARG A 26 -10.34 -19.52 -10.79
C ARG A 26 -11.82 -19.85 -10.79
N THR A 27 -12.68 -18.89 -10.46
CA THR A 27 -14.14 -18.78 -10.69
C THR A 27 -14.57 -17.66 -9.72
N SER A 28 -15.17 -16.53 -10.08
CA SER A 28 -16.04 -16.12 -11.18
C SER A 28 -15.90 -14.60 -11.29
N ARG A 29 -15.85 -14.04 -12.50
CA ARG A 29 -16.00 -12.60 -12.71
C ARG A 29 -17.46 -12.22 -12.46
N SER A 30 -17.86 -12.23 -11.20
CA SER A 30 -18.96 -11.39 -10.76
C SER A 30 -18.43 -9.97 -10.93
N ARG A 31 -19.01 -9.22 -11.87
CA ARG A 31 -18.75 -7.78 -11.99
C ARG A 31 -19.31 -7.21 -10.69
N ASP A 32 -18.47 -7.13 -9.66
CA ASP A 32 -18.79 -6.42 -8.44
C ASP A 32 -19.27 -5.03 -8.87
N PRO A 33 -20.38 -4.51 -8.29
CA PRO A 33 -20.82 -3.17 -8.61
C PRO A 33 -19.62 -2.26 -8.43
N VAL A 34 -19.30 -1.46 -9.45
CA VAL A 34 -18.22 -0.48 -9.43
C VAL A 34 -18.57 0.52 -8.34
N VAL A 35 -18.15 0.22 -7.11
CA VAL A 35 -18.35 1.12 -5.99
C VAL A 35 -17.31 2.22 -6.20
N PRO A 36 -17.71 3.47 -6.46
CA PRO A 36 -16.77 4.56 -6.50
C PRO A 36 -16.10 4.60 -5.12
N ILE A 37 -14.79 4.35 -5.11
CA ILE A 37 -14.03 4.35 -3.87
C ILE A 37 -14.05 5.77 -3.37
N ASP A 38 -14.48 5.95 -2.14
CA ASP A 38 -14.43 7.25 -1.52
C ASP A 38 -12.99 7.77 -1.47
N SER A 39 -12.82 9.08 -1.64
CA SER A 39 -11.49 9.70 -1.65
C SER A 39 -10.71 9.44 -0.36
N GLU A 40 -11.40 9.35 0.78
CA GLU A 40 -10.81 8.99 2.06
C GLU A 40 -10.32 7.54 2.06
N THR A 41 -11.12 6.62 1.54
CA THR A 41 -10.74 5.20 1.44
C THR A 41 -9.52 5.03 0.54
N ARG A 42 -9.50 5.72 -0.62
CA ARG A 42 -8.34 5.74 -1.52
C ARG A 42 -7.08 6.20 -0.77
N ARG A 43 -7.16 7.32 -0.04
CA ARG A 43 -6.02 7.85 0.73
C ARG A 43 -5.52 6.89 1.81
N SER A 44 -6.42 6.23 2.54
CA SER A 44 -6.06 5.21 3.53
C SER A 44 -5.31 4.04 2.88
N MET A 45 -5.81 3.53 1.74
CA MET A 45 -5.13 2.46 1.00
C MET A 45 -3.75 2.87 0.49
N ILE A 46 -3.61 4.11 0.00
CA ILE A 46 -2.32 4.66 -0.43
C ILE A 46 -1.35 4.74 0.76
N ALA A 47 -1.81 5.25 1.90
CA ALA A 47 -1.00 5.38 3.10
C ALA A 47 -0.51 4.02 3.62
N GLU A 48 -1.38 3.01 3.65
CA GLU A 48 -1.01 1.64 4.02
C GLU A 48 0.01 1.04 3.05
N ALA A 49 -0.20 1.18 1.73
CA ALA A 49 0.72 0.67 0.73
C ALA A 49 2.09 1.37 0.79
N ALA A 50 2.13 2.68 1.00
CA ALA A 50 3.36 3.44 1.20
C ALA A 50 4.08 3.00 2.48
N TYR A 51 3.34 2.77 3.57
CA TYR A 51 3.89 2.27 4.82
C TYR A 51 4.59 0.92 4.67
N TYR A 52 3.96 -0.05 4.01
CA TYR A 52 4.58 -1.36 3.79
C TYR A 52 5.84 -1.26 2.91
N ARG A 53 5.86 -0.36 1.93
CA ARG A 53 7.04 -0.12 1.09
C ARG A 53 8.19 0.47 1.89
N ALA A 54 7.92 1.51 2.67
CA ALA A 54 8.91 2.09 3.57
C ALA A 54 9.41 1.05 4.57
N GLU A 55 8.53 0.20 5.12
CA GLU A 55 8.89 -0.89 6.03
C GLU A 55 9.88 -1.87 5.38
N THR A 56 9.65 -2.29 4.12
CA THR A 56 10.57 -3.20 3.42
C THR A 56 11.98 -2.64 3.25
N ARG A 57 12.12 -1.31 3.27
CA ARG A 57 13.38 -0.58 3.15
C ARG A 57 13.93 -0.13 4.50
N GLY A 58 13.24 -0.43 5.61
CA GLY A 58 13.62 0.02 6.94
C GLY A 58 13.44 1.53 7.14
N PHE A 59 12.45 2.15 6.49
CA PHE A 59 12.14 3.57 6.57
C PHE A 59 13.34 4.47 6.21
N ALA A 60 14.04 4.14 5.13
CA ALA A 60 15.14 4.93 4.64
C ALA A 60 14.68 6.36 4.25
N PRO A 61 15.35 7.42 4.73
CA PRO A 61 14.95 8.79 4.47
C PRO A 61 15.18 9.19 3.01
N GLY A 62 14.35 10.09 2.48
CA GLY A 62 14.44 10.62 1.11
C GLY A 62 13.71 9.77 0.07
N LEU A 63 12.93 8.77 0.50
CA LEU A 63 12.17 7.88 -0.36
C LEU A 63 10.67 7.88 -0.05
N GLU A 64 10.25 8.64 0.97
CA GLU A 64 8.87 8.71 1.44
C GLU A 64 7.92 9.16 0.32
N GLU A 65 8.31 10.20 -0.42
CA GLU A 65 7.54 10.73 -1.54
C GLU A 65 7.46 9.72 -2.70
N ALA A 66 8.57 9.02 -2.98
CA ALA A 66 8.60 7.99 -4.01
C ALA A 66 7.74 6.78 -3.64
N ASP A 67 7.75 6.36 -2.37
CA ASP A 67 6.91 5.28 -1.87
C ASP A 67 5.43 5.66 -1.93
N TRP A 68 5.09 6.92 -1.64
CA TRP A 68 3.74 7.45 -1.74
C TRP A 68 3.25 7.53 -3.19
N LEU A 69 4.01 8.13 -4.11
CA LEU A 69 3.68 8.24 -5.54
C LEU A 69 3.46 6.86 -6.18
N ALA A 70 4.33 5.91 -5.86
CA ALA A 70 4.24 4.59 -6.44
C ALA A 70 3.16 3.73 -5.73
N ALA A 71 2.74 4.07 -4.50
CA ALA A 71 1.53 3.52 -3.87
C ALA A 71 0.26 4.09 -4.52
N GLU A 72 0.19 5.40 -4.77
CA GLU A 72 -0.89 6.04 -5.53
C GLU A 72 -1.10 5.38 -6.87
N SER A 73 -0.03 5.21 -7.65
CA SER A 73 -0.10 4.59 -8.97
C SER A 73 -0.59 3.14 -8.92
N ALA A 74 -0.20 2.39 -7.89
CA ALA A 74 -0.62 0.99 -7.73
C ALA A 74 -2.11 0.88 -7.42
N ILE A 75 -2.61 1.71 -6.50
CA ILE A 75 -4.02 1.79 -6.15
C ILE A 75 -4.83 2.27 -7.35
N ASP A 76 -4.39 3.36 -8.00
CA ASP A 76 -5.05 3.90 -9.19
C ASP A 76 -5.15 2.84 -10.30
N THR A 77 -4.05 2.12 -10.60
CA THR A 77 -4.06 1.03 -11.60
C THR A 77 -5.05 -0.08 -11.23
N GLN A 78 -5.07 -0.50 -9.96
CA GLN A 78 -5.94 -1.58 -9.49
C GLN A 78 -7.43 -1.25 -9.66
N PHE A 79 -7.79 0.02 -9.50
CA PHE A 79 -9.18 0.45 -9.53
C PHE A 79 -9.62 1.05 -10.87
N LEU A 80 -8.71 1.71 -11.60
CA LEU A 80 -8.94 2.20 -12.96
C LEU A 80 -9.01 1.05 -13.97
N SER A 81 -8.19 0.00 -13.81
CA SER A 81 -8.23 -1.17 -14.69
C SER A 81 -9.49 -2.02 -14.52
N SER A 82 -10.26 -1.82 -13.45
CA SER A 82 -11.51 -2.56 -13.22
C SER A 82 -12.73 -1.87 -13.83
N SER A 83 -12.54 -0.75 -14.55
CA SER A 83 -13.61 0.11 -15.05
C SER A 83 -13.90 0.02 -16.56
N ASP A 84 -13.39 -1.00 -17.28
CA ASP A 84 -13.72 -1.28 -18.71
C ASP A 84 -14.69 -2.48 -18.88
#